data_AF-A0AAV0MHZ4-F1
#
_entry.id   AF-A0AAV0MHZ4-F1
#
_cell.length_a   1.000
_cell.length_b   1.000
_cell.length_c   1.000
_cell.angle_alpha   90.00
_cell.angle_beta   90.00
_cell.angle_gamma   90.00
#
_symmetry.space_group_name_H-M   'P 1'
#
loop_
_entity.id
_entity.type
_entity.pdbx_description
1 polymer ?
#
loop_
_entity_poly.entity_id
_entity_poly.type
_entity_poly.pdbx_seq_one_letter_code
_entity_poly.pdbx_strand_id
1 'polypeptide(L)'
;MTGLIYHEMTHVWQWDGNGQAPPGLVSGIADFVRLKSGHGPGNWAGPGKGERWDEGYEVTARFLDYCESMKEGFVEELNRRMRFEYKQNYFKHLLGRSIHELWAEYKNKFKA
;
A
#
# COMPACT_ATOMS: atom_id res chain seq x y z
N MET A 1 15.89 10.13 -11.06
CA MET A 1 16.67 8.90 -10.80
C MET A 1 16.52 8.42 -9.35
N THR A 2 16.41 9.32 -8.38
CA THR A 2 16.28 9.00 -6.94
C THR A 2 15.05 8.15 -6.57
N GLY A 3 13.86 8.46 -7.11
CA GLY A 3 12.63 7.72 -6.77
C GLY A 3 12.59 6.25 -7.21
N LEU A 4 13.33 5.87 -8.26
CA LEU A 4 13.41 4.47 -8.71
C LEU A 4 14.29 3.64 -7.76
N ILE A 5 15.37 4.22 -7.25
CA ILE A 5 16.28 3.54 -6.31
C ILE A 5 15.56 3.22 -4.99
N TYR A 6 14.70 4.12 -4.50
CA TYR A 6 13.87 3.83 -3.31
C TYR A 6 12.79 2.77 -3.56
N HIS A 7 12.24 2.70 -4.78
CA HIS A 7 11.35 1.61 -5.20
C HIS A 7 12.07 0.26 -5.12
N GLU A 8 13.25 0.17 -5.74
CA GLU A 8 14.04 -1.07 -5.80
C GLU A 8 14.62 -1.45 -4.42
N MET A 9 15.02 -0.47 -3.60
CA MET A 9 15.44 -0.74 -2.22
C MET A 9 14.30 -1.27 -1.35
N THR A 10 13.05 -0.89 -1.65
CA THR A 10 11.90 -1.47 -0.96
C THR A 10 11.79 -2.95 -1.29
N HIS A 11 11.92 -3.36 -2.56
CA HIS A 11 11.93 -4.78 -2.95
C HIS A 11 13.02 -5.61 -2.25
N VAL A 12 14.15 -5.01 -1.87
CA VAL A 12 15.24 -5.70 -1.13
C VAL A 12 14.85 -6.05 0.32
N TRP A 13 13.96 -5.27 0.95
CA TRP A 13 13.51 -5.47 2.34
C TRP A 13 12.03 -5.84 2.46
N GLN A 14 11.34 -5.87 1.33
CA GLN A 14 9.92 -6.14 1.24
C GLN A 14 9.70 -7.64 1.16
N TRP A 15 8.76 -8.11 1.96
CA TRP A 15 8.32 -9.48 1.92
C TRP A 15 7.05 -9.60 1.07
N ASP A 16 6.99 -10.64 0.25
CA ASP A 16 5.88 -10.91 -0.67
C ASP A 16 4.96 -12.04 -0.16
N GLY A 17 5.11 -12.46 1.11
CA GLY A 17 4.34 -13.57 1.65
C GLY A 17 4.74 -14.92 1.07
N ASN A 18 5.98 -15.10 0.62
CA ASN A 18 6.42 -16.29 -0.10
C ASN A 18 5.62 -16.46 -1.41
N GLY A 19 5.48 -15.37 -2.16
CA GLY A 19 4.70 -15.27 -3.40
C GLY A 19 3.17 -15.26 -3.23
N GLN A 20 2.66 -15.20 -2.01
CA GLN A 20 1.20 -15.22 -1.74
C GLN A 20 0.56 -13.83 -1.76
N ALA A 21 1.34 -12.77 -1.59
CA ALA A 21 0.82 -11.41 -1.66
C ALA A 21 0.40 -11.07 -3.10
N PRO A 22 -0.72 -10.35 -3.29
CA PRO A 22 -1.10 -9.86 -4.61
C PRO A 22 0.02 -9.00 -5.21
N PRO A 23 0.39 -9.20 -6.49
CA PRO A 23 1.47 -8.44 -7.11
C PRO A 23 1.27 -6.92 -7.03
N GLY A 24 0.03 -6.43 -7.12
CA GLY A 24 -0.25 -5.01 -6.96
C GLY A 24 -0.10 -4.51 -5.52
N LEU A 25 -0.35 -5.34 -4.50
CA LEU A 25 0.04 -4.98 -3.13
C LEU A 25 1.56 -4.80 -3.02
N VAL A 26 2.32 -5.71 -3.64
CA VAL A 26 3.78 -5.66 -3.60
C VAL A 26 4.28 -4.37 -4.27
N SER A 27 3.86 -4.10 -5.50
CA SER A 27 4.24 -2.87 -6.22
C SER A 27 3.74 -1.60 -5.51
N GLY A 28 2.57 -1.65 -4.88
CA GLY A 28 1.98 -0.53 -4.16
C GLY A 28 2.75 -0.14 -2.90
N ILE A 29 3.35 -1.09 -2.18
CA ILE A 29 4.22 -0.81 -1.02
C ILE A 29 5.51 -0.11 -1.48
N ALA A 30 6.12 -0.57 -2.58
CA ALA A 30 7.30 0.07 -3.14
C ALA A 30 6.99 1.53 -3.58
N ASP A 31 5.82 1.78 -4.18
CA ASP A 31 5.38 3.13 -4.52
C ASP A 31 4.90 3.96 -3.32
N PHE A 32 4.44 3.33 -2.23
CA PHE A 32 4.17 4.02 -0.97
C PHE A 32 5.45 4.61 -0.38
N VAL A 33 6.58 3.89 -0.39
CA VAL A 33 7.86 4.43 0.08
C VAL A 33 8.32 5.63 -0.76
N ARG A 34 8.10 5.58 -2.08
CA ARG A 34 8.33 6.74 -2.96
C ARG A 34 7.41 7.90 -2.63
N LEU A 35 6.15 7.63 -2.31
CA LEU A 35 5.18 8.64 -1.92
C LEU A 35 5.63 9.35 -0.63
N LYS A 36 6.00 8.58 0.41
CA LYS A 36 6.43 9.12 1.72
C LYS A 36 7.75 9.86 1.68
N SER A 37 8.63 9.51 0.73
CA SER A 37 9.89 10.24 0.50
C SER A 37 9.72 11.52 -0.32
N GLY A 38 8.49 11.92 -0.66
CA GLY A 38 8.22 13.13 -1.45
C GLY A 38 8.57 12.99 -2.93
N HIS A 39 8.70 11.76 -3.43
CA HIS A 39 9.07 11.45 -4.81
C HIS A 39 7.91 10.92 -5.66
N GLY A 40 6.66 11.17 -5.25
CA GLY A 40 5.48 10.94 -6.09
C GLY A 40 5.49 11.90 -7.30
N PRO A 41 5.66 11.41 -8.55
CA PRO A 41 5.50 12.19 -9.78
C PRO A 41 4.18 12.96 -9.83
N GLY A 42 4.21 14.18 -10.39
CA GLY A 42 3.03 15.06 -10.46
C GLY A 42 1.88 14.54 -11.34
N ASN A 43 2.10 13.49 -12.13
CA ASN A 43 1.09 12.84 -12.97
C ASN A 43 0.47 11.58 -12.34
N TRP A 44 0.81 11.26 -11.10
CA TRP A 44 0.19 10.13 -10.39
C TRP A 44 -1.30 10.32 -10.18
N ALA A 45 -2.04 9.21 -10.24
CA ALA A 45 -3.43 9.17 -9.84
C ALA A 45 -3.61 9.78 -8.44
N GLY A 46 -4.62 10.65 -8.32
CA GLY A 46 -4.97 11.26 -7.05
C GLY A 46 -5.61 10.26 -6.07
N PRO A 47 -5.77 10.65 -4.79
CA PRO A 47 -6.52 9.87 -3.82
C PRO A 47 -7.92 9.50 -4.33
N GLY A 48 -8.38 8.30 -4.01
CA GLY A 48 -9.69 7.76 -4.41
C GLY A 48 -9.79 7.26 -5.86
N LYS A 49 -8.72 7.33 -6.66
CA LYS A 49 -8.67 6.75 -8.02
C LYS A 49 -8.44 5.23 -7.98
N GLY A 50 -8.66 4.57 -9.12
CA GLY A 50 -8.62 3.11 -9.26
C GLY A 50 -9.92 2.41 -8.84
N GLU A 51 -10.08 1.17 -9.26
CA GLU A 51 -11.22 0.28 -9.02
C GLU A 51 -10.96 -0.70 -7.88
N ARG A 52 -9.70 -1.14 -7.69
CA ARG A 52 -9.28 -2.15 -6.70
C ARG A 52 -8.15 -1.65 -5.81
N TRP A 53 -8.14 -2.14 -4.57
CA TRP A 53 -7.13 -1.79 -3.58
C TRP A 53 -5.73 -2.34 -3.93
N ASP A 54 -5.65 -3.42 -4.71
CA ASP A 54 -4.44 -4.13 -5.14
C ASP A 54 -4.13 -3.97 -6.64
N GLU A 55 -4.51 -2.84 -7.25
CA GLU A 55 -4.13 -2.54 -8.65
C GLU A 55 -2.63 -2.35 -8.87
N GLY A 56 -1.91 -1.99 -7.81
CA GLY A 56 -0.51 -1.66 -7.90
C GLY A 56 -0.22 -0.17 -7.91
N TYR A 57 1.07 0.10 -7.97
CA TYR A 57 1.66 1.42 -8.17
C TYR A 57 1.01 2.50 -7.29
N GLU A 58 0.74 3.67 -7.87
CA GLU A 58 0.24 4.83 -7.14
C GLU A 58 -1.18 4.62 -6.58
N VAL A 59 -2.02 3.80 -7.23
CA VAL A 59 -3.38 3.53 -6.76
C VAL A 59 -3.33 2.83 -5.40
N THR A 60 -2.59 1.73 -5.32
CA THR A 60 -2.41 1.01 -4.07
C THR A 60 -1.57 1.82 -3.07
N ALA A 61 -0.54 2.54 -3.52
CA ALA A 61 0.26 3.40 -2.63
C ALA A 61 -0.58 4.46 -1.91
N ARG A 62 -1.52 5.11 -2.60
CA ARG A 62 -2.42 6.11 -2.00
C ARG A 62 -3.40 5.50 -1.00
N PHE A 63 -3.87 4.28 -1.27
CA PHE A 63 -4.67 3.54 -0.30
C PHE A 63 -3.88 3.13 0.94
N LEU A 64 -2.62 2.71 0.76
CA LEU A 64 -1.73 2.41 1.88
C LEU A 64 -1.41 3.66 2.70
N ASP A 65 -1.25 4.83 2.08
CA ASP A 65 -1.09 6.12 2.81
C ASP A 65 -2.36 6.52 3.58
N TYR A 66 -3.54 6.23 3.05
CA TYR A 66 -4.77 6.33 3.82
C TYR A 66 -4.78 5.38 5.04
N CYS A 67 -4.36 4.12 4.86
CA CYS A 67 -4.25 3.16 5.97
C CYS A 67 -3.24 3.61 7.02
N GLU A 68 -2.09 4.12 6.60
CA GLU A 68 -1.04 4.70 7.44
C GLU A 68 -1.56 5.88 8.26
N SER A 69 -2.44 6.72 7.69
CA SER A 69 -3.04 7.84 8.42
C SER A 69 -3.95 7.42 9.58
N MET A 70 -4.45 6.18 9.57
CA MET A 70 -5.26 5.62 10.66
C MET A 70 -4.41 4.96 11.75
N LYS A 71 -3.20 4.48 11.39
CA LYS A 71 -2.25 3.88 12.29
C LYS A 71 -0.84 4.07 11.74
N GLU A 72 -0.07 4.93 12.38
CA GLU A 72 1.35 5.10 12.09
C GLU A 72 2.09 3.75 12.24
N GLY A 73 2.95 3.44 11.28
CA GLY A 73 3.67 2.17 11.18
C GLY A 73 2.84 1.03 10.59
N PHE A 74 1.65 1.30 10.04
CA PHE A 74 0.80 0.25 9.44
C PHE A 74 1.51 -0.49 8.32
N VAL A 75 2.09 0.24 7.35
CA VAL A 75 2.73 -0.40 6.18
C VAL A 75 3.97 -1.19 6.59
N GLU A 76 4.74 -0.68 7.56
CA GLU A 76 5.90 -1.38 8.12
C GLU A 76 5.49 -2.72 8.78
N GLU A 77 4.47 -2.68 9.64
CA GLU A 77 3.95 -3.85 10.32
C GLU A 77 3.32 -4.86 9.34
N LEU A 78 2.61 -4.39 8.32
CA LEU A 78 2.08 -5.23 7.26
C LEU A 78 3.22 -5.96 6.53
N ASN A 79 4.27 -5.23 6.12
CA ASN A 79 5.44 -5.82 5.48
C ASN A 79 6.10 -6.88 6.38
N ARG A 80 6.27 -6.59 7.67
CA ARG A 80 6.86 -7.53 8.62
C ARG A 80 6.06 -8.83 8.77
N ARG A 81 4.73 -8.73 8.75
CA ARG A 81 3.83 -9.91 8.79
C ARG A 81 3.90 -10.74 7.52
N MET A 82 4.20 -10.11 6.39
CA MET A 82 4.36 -10.80 5.11
C MET A 82 5.64 -11.61 4.97
N ARG A 83 6.48 -11.71 6.02
CA ARG A 83 7.77 -12.41 5.95
C ARG A 83 7.70 -13.85 5.44
N PHE A 84 6.62 -14.57 5.72
CA PHE A 84 6.48 -15.98 5.36
C PHE A 84 5.15 -16.32 4.68
N GLU A 85 4.09 -15.53 4.92
CA GLU A 85 2.78 -15.72 4.31
C GLU A 85 2.05 -14.38 4.16
N TYR A 86 1.11 -14.32 3.23
CA TYR A 86 0.18 -13.20 3.14
C TYR A 86 -1.24 -13.67 3.48
N LYS A 87 -1.90 -12.90 4.35
CA LYS A 87 -3.33 -13.04 4.61
C LYS A 87 -3.99 -11.68 4.51
N GLN A 88 -5.02 -11.59 3.67
CA GLN A 88 -5.86 -10.38 3.54
C GLN A 88 -6.44 -9.92 4.89
N ASN A 89 -6.65 -10.84 5.84
CA ASN A 89 -7.12 -10.53 7.19
C ASN A 89 -6.11 -9.74 8.04
N TYR A 90 -4.85 -9.58 7.63
CA TYR A 90 -3.90 -8.72 8.33
C TYR A 90 -4.40 -7.28 8.44
N PHE A 91 -5.10 -6.77 7.42
CA PHE A 91 -5.75 -5.45 7.49
C PHE A 91 -6.72 -5.35 8.66
N LYS A 92 -7.55 -6.39 8.87
CA LYS A 92 -8.48 -6.46 10.01
C LYS A 92 -7.76 -6.56 11.35
N HIS A 93 -6.71 -7.37 11.43
CA HIS A 93 -5.90 -7.45 12.65
C HIS A 93 -5.20 -6.15 13.01
N LEU A 94 -4.79 -5.36 12.01
CA LEU A 94 -4.01 -4.14 12.21
C LEU A 94 -4.86 -2.88 12.43
N LEU A 95 -6.01 -2.79 11.76
CA LEU A 95 -6.87 -1.60 11.70
C LEU A 95 -8.32 -1.83 12.19
N GLY A 96 -8.63 -3.05 12.61
CA GLY A 96 -9.95 -3.43 13.13
C GLY A 96 -11.04 -3.64 12.05
N ARG A 97 -10.72 -3.39 10.79
CA ARG A 97 -11.66 -3.44 9.64
C ARG A 97 -11.13 -4.31 8.51
N SER A 98 -12.01 -5.01 7.82
CA SER A 98 -11.65 -5.75 6.62
C SER A 98 -11.12 -4.81 5.53
N ILE A 99 -10.30 -5.34 4.62
CA ILE A 99 -9.77 -4.52 3.53
C ILE A 99 -10.86 -3.97 2.60
N HIS A 100 -11.98 -4.67 2.47
CA HIS A 100 -13.11 -4.21 1.66
C HIS A 100 -13.82 -3.01 2.32
N GLU A 101 -13.98 -3.02 3.64
CA GLU A 101 -14.48 -1.86 4.40
C GLU A 101 -13.52 -0.68 4.26
N LEU A 102 -12.22 -0.90 4.48
CA LEU A 102 -11.20 0.13 4.36
C LEU A 102 -11.16 0.74 2.95
N TRP A 103 -11.26 -0.09 1.90
CA TRP A 103 -11.29 0.38 0.51
C TRP A 103 -12.56 1.19 0.22
N ALA A 104 -13.72 0.73 0.68
CA ALA A 104 -14.97 1.46 0.51
C ALA A 104 -14.95 2.82 1.23
N GLU A 105 -14.42 2.87 2.46
CA GLU A 105 -14.23 4.09 3.23
C GLU A 105 -13.26 5.05 2.53
N TYR A 106 -12.13 4.54 2.05
CA TYR A 106 -11.17 5.31 1.25
C TYR A 106 -11.84 5.93 0.01
N LYS A 107 -12.56 5.11 -0.77
CA LYS A 107 -13.29 5.59 -1.95
C LYS A 107 -14.32 6.65 -1.57
N ASN A 108 -15.06 6.45 -0.47
CA ASN A 108 -16.05 7.43 0.01
C ASN A 108 -15.41 8.73 0.47
N LYS A 109 -14.28 8.68 1.18
CA LYS A 109 -13.55 9.87 1.67
C LYS A 109 -13.10 10.79 0.53
N PHE A 110 -12.76 10.20 -0.61
CA PHE A 110 -12.25 10.91 -1.79
C PHE A 110 -13.21 10.89 -2.98
N LYS A 111 -14.50 10.60 -2.74
CA LYS A 111 -15.56 10.89 -3.70
C LYS A 111 -15.62 12.41 -3.87
N ALA A 112 -15.42 12.86 -5.11
CA ALA A 112 -15.67 14.24 -5.50
C ALA A 112 -17.17 14.54 -5.50
#